data_AF-C5KFH6-F1
#
_entry.id   AF-C5KFH6-F1
#
_cell.length_a   1.000
_cell.length_b   1.000
_cell.length_c   1.000
_cell.angle_alpha   90.00
_cell.angle_beta   90.00
_cell.angle_gamma   90.00
#
_symmetry.space_group_name_H-M   'P 1'
#
loop_
_entity.id
_entity.type
_entity.pdbx_description
1 polymer ?
#
loop_
_entity_poly.entity_id
_entity_poly.type
_entity_poly.pdbx_seq_one_letter_code
_entity_poly.pdbx_strand_id
1 'polypeptide(L)'
;MMSTFAPARHLTRCCISRLSCARFVSTFVNVVREQNDAYTKKALKCYEESKDEVDRKLDPVFNTNALVLFMDGTVDAPKGQLSLNVVKMLTEIVRQIQAVPLVTVDVTEHPAVTGYTVAKSGSEVTPHLYYNGNFYGDHDRVKKLHCT
;
A
#
# COMPACT_ATOMS: atom_id res chain seq x y z
N MET A 1 -34.89 68.07 3.86
CA MET A 1 -35.09 66.96 4.81
C MET A 1 -34.21 65.81 4.37
N MET A 2 -33.37 65.35 5.27
CA MET A 2 -32.27 64.41 5.06
C MET A 2 -32.79 63.01 4.75
N SER A 3 -32.13 62.31 3.82
CA SER A 3 -32.00 60.85 3.93
C SER A 3 -30.72 60.41 3.23
N THR A 4 -29.69 60.19 4.05
CA THR A 4 -28.41 59.61 3.67
C THR A 4 -28.58 58.09 3.55
N PHE A 5 -28.54 57.56 2.33
CA PHE A 5 -28.42 56.13 2.09
C PHE A 5 -26.96 55.70 2.26
N ALA A 6 -26.69 54.94 3.32
CA ALA A 6 -25.41 54.27 3.54
C ALA A 6 -25.35 52.95 2.76
N PRO A 7 -24.29 52.66 1.99
CA PRO A 7 -24.14 51.37 1.33
C PRO A 7 -23.65 50.31 2.31
N ALA A 8 -24.24 49.11 2.19
CA ALA A 8 -23.98 47.93 3.00
C ALA A 8 -22.49 47.55 2.98
N ARG A 9 -21.94 47.35 4.17
CA ARG A 9 -20.58 46.86 4.38
C ARG A 9 -20.47 45.43 3.83
N HIS A 10 -19.57 45.29 2.89
CA HIS A 10 -18.99 44.06 2.39
C HIS A 10 -18.87 43.00 3.51
N LEU A 11 -19.56 41.86 3.34
CA LEU A 11 -19.20 40.62 4.02
C LEU A 11 -17.79 40.25 3.56
N THR A 12 -16.79 40.63 4.35
CA THR A 12 -15.42 40.15 4.19
C THR A 12 -15.45 38.65 4.40
N ARG A 13 -15.34 37.97 3.25
CA ARG A 13 -14.98 36.56 3.09
C ARG A 13 -14.01 36.19 4.21
N CYS A 14 -14.48 35.43 5.18
CA CYS A 14 -13.63 34.85 6.21
C CYS A 14 -12.69 33.87 5.51
N CYS A 15 -11.52 34.36 5.12
CA CYS A 15 -10.40 33.55 4.66
C CYS A 15 -9.85 32.80 5.87
N ILE A 16 -10.60 31.79 6.34
CA ILE A 16 -10.12 30.84 7.34
C ILE A 16 -9.00 30.06 6.64
N SER A 17 -7.78 30.48 6.94
CA SER A 17 -6.47 29.86 6.72
C SER A 17 -6.43 28.50 6.01
N ARG A 18 -6.53 28.49 4.68
CA ARG A 18 -6.13 27.34 3.83
C ARG A 18 -4.68 26.86 4.11
N LEU A 19 -3.81 27.72 4.66
CA LEU A 19 -2.43 27.40 4.99
C LEU A 19 -2.26 26.47 6.20
N SER A 20 -3.21 26.45 7.14
CA SER A 20 -3.07 25.65 8.38
C SER A 20 -3.30 24.16 8.09
N CYS A 21 -4.27 23.84 7.24
CA CYS A 21 -4.63 22.46 6.91
C CYS A 21 -3.54 21.74 6.12
N ALA A 22 -2.90 22.41 5.16
CA ALA A 22 -1.84 21.81 4.34
C ALA A 22 -0.59 21.41 5.15
N ARG A 23 -0.18 22.20 6.14
CA ARG A 23 1.00 21.90 6.99
C ARG A 23 0.75 20.76 7.97
N PHE A 24 -0.47 20.63 8.47
CA PHE A 24 -0.85 19.53 9.35
C PHE A 24 -0.84 18.20 8.58
N VAL A 25 -1.45 18.18 7.38
CA VAL A 25 -1.48 16.98 6.52
C VAL A 25 -0.07 16.53 6.14
N SER A 26 0.81 17.44 5.72
CA SER A 26 2.18 17.07 5.36
C SER A 26 2.97 16.50 6.54
N THR A 27 2.76 17.03 7.74
CA THR A 27 3.45 16.55 8.95
C THR A 27 3.00 15.14 9.30
N PHE A 28 1.69 14.88 9.27
CA PHE A 28 1.16 13.54 9.54
C PHE A 28 1.63 12.51 8.52
N VAL A 29 1.61 12.85 7.23
CA VAL A 29 2.11 11.96 6.16
C VAL A 29 3.59 11.61 6.36
N ASN A 30 4.41 12.60 6.74
CA ASN A 30 5.83 12.35 7.02
C ASN A 30 6.03 11.42 8.22
N VAL A 31 5.26 11.60 9.30
CA VAL A 31 5.32 10.71 10.48
C VAL A 31 4.95 9.28 10.12
N VAL A 32 3.87 9.07 9.35
CA VAL A 32 3.46 7.73 8.90
C VAL A 32 4.54 7.10 8.04
N ARG A 33 5.17 7.89 7.15
CA ARG A 33 6.28 7.40 6.30
C ARG A 33 7.49 7.00 7.15
N GLU A 34 7.91 7.84 8.08
CA GLU A 34 9.04 7.53 8.98
C GLU A 34 8.79 6.26 9.81
N GLN A 35 7.56 6.04 10.27
CA GLN A 35 7.18 4.80 10.96
C GLN A 35 7.26 3.58 10.04
N ASN A 36 6.82 3.71 8.79
CA ASN A 36 6.93 2.65 7.81
C ASN A 36 8.39 2.34 7.49
N ASP A 37 9.21 3.36 7.23
CA ASP A 37 10.65 3.22 6.94
C ASP A 37 11.38 2.53 8.12
N ALA A 38 11.03 2.88 9.36
CA ALA A 38 11.59 2.26 10.55
C ALA A 38 11.19 0.78 10.66
N TYR A 39 9.93 0.45 10.38
CA TYR A 39 9.46 -0.93 10.34
C TYR A 39 10.15 -1.73 9.24
N THR A 40 10.25 -1.18 8.04
CA THR A 40 10.91 -1.80 6.89
C THR A 40 12.39 -2.09 7.16
N LYS A 41 13.12 -1.15 7.77
CA LYS A 41 14.52 -1.38 8.19
C LYS A 41 14.64 -2.50 9.21
N LYS A 42 13.72 -2.56 10.19
CA LYS A 42 13.67 -3.65 11.16
C LYS A 42 13.39 -4.99 10.47
N ALA A 43 12.42 -5.01 9.56
CA ALA A 43 12.03 -6.19 8.79
C ALA A 43 13.18 -6.72 7.93
N LEU A 44 13.90 -5.84 7.24
CA LEU A 44 15.11 -6.18 6.47
C LEU A 44 16.19 -6.79 7.37
N LYS A 45 16.45 -6.21 8.55
CA LYS A 45 17.40 -6.77 9.51
C LYS A 45 17.00 -8.18 9.96
N CYS A 46 15.72 -8.39 10.30
CA CYS A 46 15.20 -9.70 10.68
C CYS A 46 15.30 -10.72 9.53
N TYR A 47 15.08 -10.27 8.29
CA TYR A 47 15.28 -11.11 7.11
C TYR A 47 16.75 -11.50 6.94
N GLU A 48 17.70 -10.57 7.03
CA GLU A 48 19.12 -10.89 6.91
C GLU A 48 19.59 -11.87 8.00
N GLU A 49 19.06 -11.77 9.23
CA GLU A 49 19.37 -12.69 10.33
C GLU A 49 18.83 -14.13 10.10
N SER A 50 17.74 -14.27 9.35
CA SER A 50 17.04 -15.55 9.12
C SER A 50 16.95 -15.92 7.63
N LYS A 51 17.86 -15.38 6.82
CA LYS A 51 17.79 -15.37 5.36
C LYS A 51 17.62 -16.77 4.78
N ASP A 52 18.48 -17.70 5.19
CA ASP A 52 18.46 -19.08 4.70
C ASP A 52 17.15 -19.80 5.00
N GLU A 53 16.53 -19.54 6.15
CA GLU A 53 15.28 -20.18 6.55
C GLU A 53 14.09 -19.60 5.75
N VAL A 54 14.06 -18.27 5.63
CA VAL A 54 13.00 -17.55 4.92
C VAL A 54 13.04 -17.86 3.42
N ASP A 55 14.22 -17.85 2.80
CA ASP A 55 14.41 -18.16 1.39
C ASP A 55 14.00 -19.62 1.10
N ARG A 56 14.42 -20.58 1.95
CA ARG A 56 13.99 -21.99 1.83
C ARG A 56 12.47 -22.17 1.91
N LYS A 57 11.78 -21.34 2.69
CA LYS A 57 10.32 -21.42 2.86
C LYS A 57 9.57 -20.71 1.73
N LEU A 58 10.06 -19.56 1.27
CA LEU A 58 9.33 -18.68 0.34
C LEU A 58 9.71 -18.88 -1.13
N ASP A 59 10.95 -19.25 -1.45
CA ASP A 59 11.35 -19.48 -2.85
C ASP A 59 10.53 -20.59 -3.55
N PRO A 60 10.21 -21.74 -2.89
CA PRO A 60 9.36 -22.76 -3.50
C PRO A 60 7.95 -22.27 -3.85
N VAL A 61 7.44 -21.25 -3.16
CA VAL A 61 6.11 -20.67 -3.42
C VAL A 61 6.05 -20.07 -4.82
N PHE A 62 7.13 -19.43 -5.27
CA PHE A 62 7.23 -18.85 -6.62
C PHE A 62 7.43 -19.90 -7.71
N ASN A 63 8.14 -20.98 -7.40
CA ASN A 63 8.37 -22.08 -8.35
C ASN A 63 7.09 -22.87 -8.61
N THR A 64 6.20 -22.95 -7.61
CA THR A 64 4.95 -23.72 -7.68
C THR A 64 3.81 -22.88 -8.26
N ASN A 65 3.81 -21.57 -8.02
CA ASN A 65 2.68 -20.70 -8.35
C ASN A 65 3.08 -19.57 -9.28
N ALA A 66 2.34 -19.44 -10.38
CA ALA A 66 2.54 -18.35 -11.33
C ALA A 66 2.19 -16.98 -10.73
N LEU A 67 1.19 -16.91 -9.85
CA LEU A 67 0.71 -15.65 -9.29
C LEU A 67 0.75 -15.69 -7.75
N VAL A 68 1.57 -14.83 -7.17
CA VAL A 68 1.78 -14.75 -5.71
C VAL A 68 1.60 -13.31 -5.24
N LEU A 69 0.77 -13.10 -4.22
CA LEU A 69 0.50 -11.80 -3.62
C LEU A 69 0.93 -11.78 -2.15
N PHE A 70 1.84 -10.87 -1.81
CA PHE A 70 2.18 -10.55 -0.43
C PHE A 70 1.29 -9.40 0.02
N MET A 71 0.49 -9.60 1.05
CA MET A 71 -0.50 -8.62 1.52
C MET A 71 -0.65 -8.64 3.04
N ASP A 72 -1.26 -7.61 3.58
CA ASP A 72 -1.54 -7.54 5.02
C ASP A 72 -2.84 -8.31 5.32
N GLY A 73 -2.73 -9.41 6.08
CA GLY A 73 -3.84 -10.31 6.33
C GLY A 73 -4.02 -11.37 5.24
N THR A 74 -5.22 -11.93 5.17
CA THR A 74 -5.61 -12.95 4.19
C THR A 74 -6.65 -12.40 3.21
N VAL A 75 -6.95 -13.14 2.15
CA VAL A 75 -8.02 -12.77 1.19
C VAL A 75 -9.37 -12.62 1.88
N ASP A 76 -9.66 -13.49 2.87
CA ASP A 76 -10.91 -13.46 3.63
C ASP A 76 -10.94 -12.34 4.69
N ALA A 77 -9.78 -12.00 5.26
CA ALA A 77 -9.63 -11.00 6.31
C ALA A 77 -8.44 -10.06 6.03
N PRO A 78 -8.57 -9.14 5.06
CA PRO A 78 -7.51 -8.17 4.76
C PRO A 78 -7.44 -7.11 5.87
N LYS A 79 -6.22 -6.86 6.36
CA LYS A 79 -5.96 -5.92 7.48
C LYS A 79 -5.66 -4.49 7.02
N GLY A 80 -5.35 -4.30 5.73
CA GLY A 80 -4.98 -3.00 5.15
C GLY A 80 -5.91 -2.56 4.02
N GLN A 81 -6.15 -1.25 3.89
CA GLN A 81 -6.98 -0.68 2.81
C GLN A 81 -6.38 -0.95 1.43
N LEU A 82 -5.05 -0.87 1.30
CA LEU A 82 -4.34 -1.16 0.04
C LEU A 82 -4.49 -2.63 -0.34
N SER A 83 -4.29 -3.52 0.63
CA SER A 83 -4.47 -4.97 0.51
C SER A 83 -5.90 -5.33 0.07
N LEU A 84 -6.93 -4.74 0.71
CA LEU A 84 -8.33 -4.92 0.34
C LEU A 84 -8.61 -4.47 -1.10
N ASN A 85 -8.07 -3.33 -1.53
CA ASN A 85 -8.26 -2.83 -2.88
C ASN A 85 -7.66 -3.77 -3.92
N VAL A 86 -6.45 -4.28 -3.70
CA VAL A 86 -5.79 -5.23 -4.62
C VAL A 86 -6.57 -6.52 -4.73
N VAL A 87 -7.03 -7.09 -3.60
CA VAL A 87 -7.87 -8.30 -3.61
C VAL A 87 -9.13 -8.11 -4.46
N LYS A 88 -9.82 -6.97 -4.32
CA LYS A 88 -11.01 -6.65 -5.14
C LYS A 88 -10.65 -6.59 -6.63
N MET A 89 -9.61 -5.84 -7.00
CA MET A 89 -9.20 -5.71 -8.40
C MET A 89 -8.79 -7.05 -9.02
N LEU A 90 -7.99 -7.85 -8.28
CA LEU A 90 -7.55 -9.16 -8.76
C LEU A 90 -8.71 -10.16 -8.86
N THR A 91 -9.66 -10.13 -7.93
CA THR A 91 -10.84 -11.02 -7.99
C THR A 91 -11.64 -10.78 -9.26
N GLU A 92 -11.86 -9.52 -9.64
CA GLU A 92 -12.54 -9.19 -10.89
C GLU A 92 -11.73 -9.64 -12.13
N ILE A 93 -10.42 -9.43 -12.14
CA ILE A 93 -9.56 -9.80 -13.28
C ILE A 93 -9.47 -11.33 -13.44
N VAL A 94 -9.25 -12.07 -12.34
CA VAL A 94 -9.11 -13.54 -12.36
C VAL A 94 -10.42 -14.21 -12.79
N ARG A 95 -11.57 -13.60 -12.50
CA ARG A 95 -12.87 -14.08 -13.02
C ARG A 95 -13.01 -13.92 -14.54
N GLN A 96 -12.35 -12.92 -15.14
CA GLN A 96 -12.48 -12.61 -16.57
C GLN A 96 -11.49 -13.39 -17.45
N ILE A 97 -10.26 -13.62 -16.99
CA ILE A 97 -9.13 -14.07 -17.86
C ILE A 97 -8.88 -15.59 -17.81
N GLN A 98 -9.82 -16.40 -17.29
CA GLN A 98 -9.62 -17.83 -17.00
C GLN A 98 -8.74 -18.00 -15.73
N ALA A 99 -9.21 -18.84 -14.81
CA ALA A 99 -8.76 -18.86 -13.41
C ALA A 99 -7.28 -19.25 -13.23
N VAL A 100 -6.38 -18.26 -13.21
CA VAL A 100 -5.01 -18.45 -12.71
C VAL A 100 -5.06 -18.55 -11.18
N PRO A 101 -4.52 -19.61 -10.57
CA PRO A 101 -4.54 -19.75 -9.11
C PRO A 101 -3.70 -18.65 -8.47
N LEU A 102 -4.34 -17.85 -7.63
CA LEU A 102 -3.71 -16.81 -6.82
C LEU A 102 -3.35 -17.40 -5.47
N VAL A 103 -2.07 -17.33 -5.10
CA VAL A 103 -1.61 -17.64 -3.74
C VAL A 103 -1.29 -16.36 -3.00
N THR A 104 -1.74 -16.27 -1.75
CA THR A 104 -1.49 -15.11 -0.89
C THR A 104 -0.62 -15.49 0.30
N VAL A 105 0.28 -14.59 0.69
CA VAL A 105 1.12 -14.72 1.88
C VAL A 105 0.87 -13.51 2.78
N ASP A 106 0.49 -13.75 4.04
CA ASP A 106 0.29 -12.69 5.03
C ASP A 106 1.66 -12.19 5.53
N VAL A 107 1.98 -10.93 5.22
CA VAL A 107 3.24 -10.30 5.65
C VAL A 107 3.23 -9.91 7.13
N THR A 108 2.06 -9.84 7.76
CA THR A 108 1.90 -9.44 9.18
C THR A 108 2.20 -10.58 10.15
N GLU A 109 2.31 -11.81 9.67
CA GLU A 109 2.64 -12.97 10.51
C GLU A 109 4.08 -12.89 11.05
N HIS A 110 5.03 -12.43 10.23
CA HIS A 110 6.43 -12.35 10.63
C HIS A 110 7.18 -11.24 9.90
N PRO A 111 7.96 -10.39 10.61
CA PRO A 111 8.67 -9.26 10.00
C PRO A 111 9.69 -9.68 8.92
N ALA A 112 10.25 -10.88 9.02
CA ALA A 112 11.18 -11.38 8.01
C ALA A 112 10.52 -11.63 6.63
N VAL A 113 9.20 -11.90 6.59
CA VAL A 113 8.45 -12.03 5.33
C VAL A 113 8.32 -10.67 4.65
N THR A 114 8.05 -9.62 5.43
CA THR A 114 8.11 -8.23 4.93
C THR A 114 9.51 -7.92 4.40
N GLY A 115 10.55 -8.23 5.16
CA GLY A 115 11.95 -7.99 4.76
C GLY A 115 12.31 -8.70 3.45
N TYR A 116 11.89 -9.96 3.30
CA TYR A 116 12.08 -10.73 2.07
C TYR A 116 11.44 -10.07 0.85
N THR A 117 10.17 -9.65 0.96
CA THR A 117 9.49 -9.05 -0.19
C THR A 117 10.05 -7.67 -0.54
N VAL A 118 10.41 -6.86 0.46
CA VAL A 118 11.07 -5.56 0.24
C VAL A 118 12.43 -5.75 -0.43
N ALA A 119 13.22 -6.73 0.01
CA ALA A 119 14.51 -7.04 -0.60
C ALA A 119 14.39 -7.45 -2.08
N LYS A 120 13.30 -8.15 -2.46
CA LYS A 120 13.06 -8.58 -3.85
C LYS A 120 12.36 -7.54 -4.72
N SER A 121 11.45 -6.74 -4.17
CA SER A 121 10.68 -5.75 -4.94
C SER A 121 11.38 -4.40 -5.06
N GLY A 122 12.20 -4.04 -4.07
CA GLY A 122 12.73 -2.68 -3.89
C GLY A 122 11.67 -1.66 -3.47
N SER A 123 10.43 -2.09 -3.22
CA SER A 123 9.35 -1.24 -2.72
C SER A 123 9.13 -1.49 -1.23
N GLU A 124 8.93 -0.40 -0.49
CA GLU A 124 8.70 -0.42 0.96
C GLU A 124 7.21 -0.48 1.32
N VAL A 125 6.33 -0.51 0.31
CA VAL A 125 4.86 -0.41 0.48
C VAL A 125 4.18 -1.68 0.01
N THR A 126 3.65 -2.45 0.94
CA THR A 126 2.77 -3.60 0.66
C THR A 126 1.38 -3.11 0.22
N PRO A 127 0.63 -3.90 -0.56
CA PRO A 127 0.91 -5.27 -1.04
C PRO A 127 1.84 -5.34 -2.26
N HIS A 128 2.54 -6.48 -2.42
CA HIS A 128 3.42 -6.77 -3.56
C HIS A 128 2.91 -7.97 -4.38
N LEU A 129 2.70 -7.76 -5.68
CA LEU A 129 2.29 -8.78 -6.62
C LEU A 129 3.49 -9.31 -7.41
N TYR A 130 3.59 -10.63 -7.49
CA TYR A 130 4.59 -11.33 -8.28
C TYR A 130 3.94 -12.22 -9.32
N TYR A 131 4.55 -12.24 -10.51
CA TYR A 131 4.18 -13.11 -11.61
C TYR A 131 5.39 -13.90 -12.10
N ASN A 132 5.31 -15.23 -12.07
CA ASN A 132 6.40 -16.17 -12.40
C ASN A 132 7.72 -15.82 -11.69
N GLY A 133 7.65 -15.56 -10.38
CA GLY A 133 8.81 -15.20 -9.56
C GLY A 133 9.32 -13.77 -9.72
N ASN A 134 8.81 -13.00 -10.68
CA ASN A 134 9.22 -11.62 -10.93
C ASN A 134 8.28 -10.63 -10.25
N PHE A 135 8.84 -9.56 -9.68
CA PHE A 135 8.04 -8.49 -9.11
C PHE A 135 7.24 -7.78 -10.21
N TYR A 136 5.92 -7.91 -10.15
CA TYR A 136 5.02 -7.31 -11.12
C TYR A 136 4.59 -5.91 -10.71
N GLY A 137 4.36 -5.65 -9.43
CA GLY A 137 4.02 -4.31 -8.96
C GLY A 137 3.45 -4.26 -7.56
N ASP A 138 3.40 -3.05 -7.03
CA ASP A 138 2.68 -2.69 -5.81
C ASP A 138 1.20 -2.34 -6.11
N HIS A 139 0.48 -1.90 -5.08
CA HIS A 139 -0.92 -1.45 -5.21
C HIS A 139 -1.10 -0.40 -6.32
N ASP A 140 -0.22 0.60 -6.42
CA ASP A 140 -0.40 1.72 -7.34
C ASP A 140 -0.19 1.28 -8.80
N ARG A 141 0.78 0.41 -9.05
CA ARG A 141 0.98 -0.18 -10.37
C ARG A 141 -0.19 -1.06 -10.78
N VAL A 142 -0.69 -1.92 -9.87
CA VAL A 142 -1.85 -2.79 -10.14
C VAL A 142 -3.11 -1.96 -10.40
N LYS A 143 -3.34 -0.92 -9.60
CA LYS A 143 -4.47 0.00 -9.78
C LYS A 143 -4.43 0.70 -11.13
N LYS A 144 -3.26 1.19 -11.55
CA LYS A 144 -3.09 1.84 -12.85
C LYS A 144 -3.47 0.92 -14.00
N LEU A 145 -3.09 -0.36 -13.92
CA LEU A 145 -3.40 -1.37 -14.93
C LEU A 145 -4.89 -1.73 -14.96
N HIS A 146 -5.55 -1.76 -13.80
CA HIS A 146 -6.99 -2.03 -13.72
C HIS A 146 -7.85 -0.88 -14.27
N CYS A 147 -7.38 0.37 -14.16
CA CYS A 147 -8.10 1.54 -14.68
C CYS A 147 -7.86 1.83 -16.16
N THR A 148 -7.04 1.03 -16.85
CA THR A 148 -6.72 1.20 -18.29
C THR A 148 -7.60 0.26 -19.11
#